data_AF-A0A1G6BTD5-F1
#
_entry.id   AF-A0A1G6BTD5-F1
#
_cell.length_a   1.000
_cell.length_b   1.000
_cell.length_c   1.000
_cell.angle_alpha   90.00
_cell.angle_beta   90.00
_cell.angle_gamma   90.00
#
_symmetry.space_group_name_H-M   'P 1'
#
loop_
_entity.id
_entity.type
_entity.pdbx_description
1 polymer ?
#
loop_
_entity_poly.entity_id
_entity_poly.type
_entity_poly.pdbx_seq_one_letter_code
_entity_poly.pdbx_strand_id
1 'polypeptide(L)'
;MDSNKIPNNAKKPFKVPDNYFQELDAEIFAKINFEKSAPVSKNSGFVVPDNYFENLDAQIISAAKSQKSTKVISLFNWKNVAMISGIAATLALMISLVFLKGNPLDFDDLETASIEKYISEEDINTYEMAQFLELNSIELYEVTGSDLSESALEDYLLENATLNDLYQD
;
A
#
# COMPACT_ATOMS: atom_id res chain seq x y z
N MET A 1 -50.12 -6.14 -10.52
CA MET A 1 -49.76 -7.45 -11.12
C MET A 1 -49.50 -7.18 -12.58
N ASP A 2 -48.26 -6.86 -12.90
CA ASP A 2 -47.86 -6.45 -14.25
C ASP A 2 -47.77 -7.68 -15.15
N SER A 3 -48.59 -7.71 -16.19
CA SER A 3 -48.61 -8.77 -17.18
C SER A 3 -47.54 -8.49 -18.23
N ASN A 4 -46.36 -9.08 -18.04
CA ASN A 4 -45.28 -9.07 -19.03
C ASN A 4 -45.72 -9.82 -20.30
N LYS A 5 -46.22 -9.07 -21.30
CA LYS A 5 -46.46 -9.56 -22.66
C LYS A 5 -45.11 -9.74 -23.36
N ILE A 6 -44.72 -10.99 -23.63
CA ILE A 6 -43.58 -11.31 -24.49
C ILE A 6 -43.92 -10.83 -25.92
N PRO A 7 -43.11 -9.95 -26.55
CA PRO A 7 -43.35 -9.51 -27.91
C PRO A 7 -43.18 -10.68 -28.88
N ASN A 8 -44.27 -11.04 -29.57
CA ASN A 8 -44.36 -12.19 -30.48
C ASN A 8 -43.74 -11.88 -31.87
N ASN A 9 -42.47 -11.48 -31.92
CA ASN A 9 -41.75 -11.18 -33.17
C ASN A 9 -40.51 -12.06 -33.42
N ALA A 10 -40.37 -13.18 -32.73
CA ALA A 10 -39.27 -14.11 -32.96
C ALA A 10 -39.48 -14.87 -34.29
N LYS A 11 -38.82 -14.43 -35.36
CA LYS A 11 -38.51 -15.31 -36.49
C LYS A 11 -37.78 -16.52 -35.91
N LYS A 12 -38.44 -17.68 -35.82
CA LYS A 12 -37.85 -18.92 -35.31
C LYS A 12 -36.64 -19.24 -36.21
N PRO A 13 -35.39 -19.09 -35.73
CA PRO A 13 -34.21 -19.18 -36.60
C PRO A 13 -33.92 -20.61 -37.05
N PHE A 14 -34.62 -21.59 -36.48
CA PHE A 14 -34.49 -23.00 -36.79
C PHE A 14 -35.84 -23.53 -37.29
N LYS A 15 -35.86 -23.95 -38.55
CA LYS A 15 -36.97 -24.67 -39.16
C LYS A 15 -36.45 -26.06 -39.52
N VAL A 16 -37.14 -27.10 -39.05
CA VAL A 16 -36.86 -28.47 -39.48
C VAL A 16 -37.40 -28.68 -40.89
N PRO A 17 -36.82 -29.62 -41.66
CA PRO A 17 -37.38 -30.03 -42.94
C PRO A 17 -38.83 -30.45 -42.82
N ASP A 18 -39.59 -30.27 -43.89
CA ASP A 18 -40.96 -30.77 -43.96
C ASP A 18 -40.93 -32.30 -43.81
N ASN A 19 -41.89 -32.87 -43.07
CA ASN A 19 -41.99 -34.29 -42.73
C ASN A 19 -40.90 -34.90 -41.83
N TYR A 20 -39.97 -34.10 -41.27
CA TYR A 20 -38.90 -34.60 -40.39
C TYR A 20 -39.40 -35.53 -39.29
N PHE A 21 -40.41 -35.10 -38.51
CA PHE A 21 -40.92 -35.89 -37.39
C PHE A 21 -41.78 -37.08 -37.83
N GLN A 22 -42.40 -37.00 -39.02
CA GLN A 22 -43.22 -38.05 -39.59
C GLN A 22 -42.37 -39.24 -40.10
N GLU A 23 -41.16 -38.95 -40.59
CA GLU A 23 -40.25 -39.96 -41.16
C GLU A 23 -39.17 -40.43 -40.17
N LEU A 24 -38.91 -39.67 -39.10
CA LEU A 24 -37.87 -39.94 -38.10
C LEU A 24 -37.95 -41.36 -37.54
N ASP A 25 -39.13 -41.81 -37.13
CA ASP A 25 -39.30 -43.14 -36.54
C ASP A 25 -38.95 -44.23 -37.56
N ALA A 26 -39.43 -44.09 -38.79
CA ALA A 26 -39.15 -45.04 -39.87
C ALA A 26 -37.65 -45.08 -40.21
N GLU A 27 -36.98 -43.93 -40.22
CA GLU A 27 -35.55 -43.82 -40.50
C GLU A 27 -34.70 -44.44 -39.38
N ILE A 28 -35.05 -44.18 -38.11
CA ILE A 28 -34.40 -44.80 -36.95
C ILE A 28 -34.55 -46.33 -37.00
N PHE A 29 -35.75 -46.84 -37.23
CA PHE A 29 -35.98 -48.28 -37.32
C PHE A 29 -35.27 -48.91 -38.52
N ALA A 30 -35.24 -48.24 -39.68
CA ALA A 30 -34.50 -48.68 -40.85
C ALA A 30 -33.00 -48.80 -40.53
N LYS A 31 -32.42 -47.82 -39.84
CA LYS A 31 -31.00 -47.82 -39.45
C LYS A 31 -30.68 -48.91 -38.42
N ILE A 32 -31.51 -49.10 -37.40
CA ILE A 32 -31.33 -50.17 -36.40
C ILE A 32 -31.41 -51.55 -37.06
N ASN A 33 -32.37 -51.75 -37.97
CA ASN A 33 -32.52 -53.02 -38.67
C ASN A 33 -31.36 -53.27 -39.64
N PHE A 34 -30.87 -52.22 -40.31
CA PHE A 34 -29.67 -52.28 -41.14
C PHE A 34 -28.44 -52.69 -40.32
N GLU A 35 -28.19 -52.03 -39.18
CA GLU A 35 -27.08 -52.34 -38.26
C GLU A 35 -27.17 -53.76 -37.69
N LYS A 36 -28.37 -54.28 -37.41
CA LYS A 36 -28.58 -55.69 -36.99
C LYS A 36 -28.35 -56.70 -38.12
N SER A 37 -28.63 -56.33 -39.36
CA SER A 37 -28.51 -57.20 -40.54
C SER A 37 -27.12 -57.18 -41.19
N ALA A 38 -26.36 -56.10 -40.96
CA ALA A 38 -24.97 -56.02 -41.37
C ALA A 38 -24.14 -57.03 -40.55
N PRO A 39 -23.12 -57.68 -41.15
CA PRO A 39 -22.17 -58.49 -40.40
C PRO A 39 -21.36 -57.55 -39.49
N VAL A 40 -21.89 -57.27 -38.30
CA VAL A 40 -21.17 -56.59 -37.24
C VAL A 40 -20.01 -57.52 -36.88
N SER A 41 -18.80 -57.13 -37.29
CA SER A 41 -17.59 -57.78 -36.82
C SER A 41 -17.66 -57.81 -35.30
N LYS A 42 -17.41 -58.98 -34.67
CA LYS A 42 -17.34 -59.07 -33.20
C LYS A 42 -16.29 -58.12 -32.60
N ASN A 43 -15.43 -57.53 -33.45
CA ASN A 43 -14.41 -56.56 -33.09
C ASN A 43 -14.77 -55.10 -33.45
N SER A 44 -15.96 -54.80 -34.00
CA SER A 44 -16.38 -53.43 -34.23
C SER A 44 -17.10 -52.88 -32.99
N GLY A 45 -16.34 -52.18 -32.16
CA GLY A 45 -16.81 -51.53 -30.93
C GLY A 45 -15.65 -51.13 -30.03
N PHE A 46 -15.94 -50.54 -28.87
CA PHE A 46 -14.95 -50.32 -27.82
C PHE A 46 -14.70 -51.64 -27.07
N VAL A 47 -13.83 -52.48 -27.64
CA VAL A 47 -13.34 -53.69 -26.98
C VAL A 47 -12.19 -53.29 -26.07
N VAL A 48 -12.32 -53.58 -24.78
CA VAL A 48 -11.20 -53.40 -23.84
C VAL A 48 -10.14 -54.47 -24.11
N PRO A 49 -8.84 -54.14 -23.98
CA PRO A 49 -7.78 -55.13 -24.12
C PRO A 49 -7.95 -56.31 -23.17
N ASP A 50 -7.44 -57.47 -23.58
CA ASP A 50 -7.41 -58.65 -22.72
C ASP A 50 -6.73 -58.33 -21.37
N ASN A 51 -7.35 -58.79 -20.28
CA ASN A 51 -6.86 -58.61 -18.91
C ASN A 51 -6.71 -57.14 -18.48
N TYR A 52 -7.42 -56.19 -19.11
CA TYR A 52 -7.39 -54.77 -18.72
C TYR A 52 -7.74 -54.59 -17.23
N PHE A 53 -8.88 -55.13 -16.79
CA PHE A 53 -9.34 -54.98 -15.40
C PHE A 53 -8.49 -55.79 -14.41
N GLU A 54 -7.95 -56.94 -14.84
CA GLU A 54 -7.07 -57.76 -14.00
C GLU A 54 -5.73 -57.07 -13.72
N ASN A 55 -5.21 -56.31 -14.69
CA ASN A 55 -3.94 -55.59 -14.55
C ASN A 55 -4.10 -54.15 -14.04
N LEU A 56 -5.32 -53.61 -14.01
CA LEU A 56 -5.60 -52.22 -13.65
C LEU A 56 -5.10 -51.91 -12.22
N ASP A 57 -5.44 -52.77 -11.26
CA ASP A 57 -5.06 -52.58 -9.85
C ASP A 57 -3.53 -52.58 -9.67
N ALA A 58 -2.85 -53.52 -10.32
CA ALA A 58 -1.39 -53.61 -10.29
C ALA A 58 -0.73 -52.38 -10.92
N GLN A 59 -1.28 -51.87 -12.03
CA GLN A 59 -0.80 -50.65 -12.67
C GLN A 59 -0.98 -49.42 -11.78
N ILE A 60 -2.14 -49.25 -11.14
CA ILE A 60 -2.41 -48.12 -10.23
C ILE A 60 -1.44 -48.15 -9.03
N ILE A 61 -1.25 -49.32 -8.40
CA ILE A 61 -0.33 -49.47 -7.27
C ILE A 61 1.11 -49.19 -7.68
N SER A 62 1.53 -49.65 -8.86
CA SER A 62 2.88 -49.40 -9.38
C SER A 62 3.12 -47.91 -9.66
N ALA A 63 2.14 -47.23 -10.24
CA ALA A 63 2.19 -45.80 -10.53
C ALA A 63 2.26 -44.97 -9.23
N ALA A 64 1.46 -45.35 -8.21
CA ALA A 64 1.49 -44.70 -6.91
C ALA A 64 2.82 -44.90 -6.16
N LYS A 65 3.44 -46.08 -6.26
CA LYS A 65 4.74 -46.38 -5.63
C LYS A 65 5.93 -45.75 -6.38
N SER A 66 5.81 -45.52 -7.68
CA SER A 66 6.86 -44.92 -8.51
C SER A 66 7.05 -43.41 -8.29
N GLN A 67 6.27 -42.79 -7.40
CA GLN A 67 6.48 -41.39 -7.02
C GLN A 67 7.76 -41.30 -6.17
N LYS A 68 8.90 -41.18 -6.87
CA LYS A 68 10.23 -40.94 -6.31
C LYS A 68 10.11 -39.84 -5.27
N SER A 69 10.42 -40.15 -4.01
CA SER A 69 10.34 -39.17 -2.92
C SER A 69 11.27 -38.00 -3.25
N THR A 70 10.69 -36.90 -3.71
CA THR A 70 11.40 -35.63 -3.83
C THR A 70 11.91 -35.27 -2.44
N LYS A 71 13.21 -35.00 -2.33
CA LYS A 71 13.86 -34.60 -1.08
C LYS A 71 13.24 -33.30 -0.59
N VAL A 72 12.23 -33.40 0.25
CA VAL A 72 11.63 -32.25 0.94
C VAL A 72 12.63 -31.77 1.98
N ILE A 73 13.19 -30.58 1.74
CA ILE A 73 13.95 -29.87 2.77
C ILE A 73 12.98 -29.00 3.55
N SER A 74 13.11 -29.03 4.88
CA SER A 74 12.33 -28.16 5.76
C SER A 74 12.72 -26.71 5.52
N LEU A 75 11.74 -25.86 5.17
CA LEU A 75 11.93 -24.44 4.95
C LEU A 75 11.88 -23.70 6.29
N PHE A 76 13.08 -23.48 6.82
CA PHE A 76 13.49 -22.41 7.74
C PHE A 76 12.84 -22.34 9.14
N ASN A 77 13.70 -22.29 10.17
CA ASN A 77 13.29 -22.24 11.56
C ASN A 77 13.12 -20.77 12.00
N TRP A 78 11.90 -20.24 11.97
CA TRP A 78 11.54 -18.84 12.25
C TRP A 78 12.17 -18.26 13.54
N LYS A 79 12.42 -19.11 14.53
CA LYS A 79 13.10 -18.72 15.79
C LYS A 79 14.52 -18.21 15.57
N ASN A 80 15.28 -18.84 14.67
CA ASN A 80 16.67 -18.43 14.39
C ASN A 80 16.70 -17.13 13.56
N VAL A 81 15.67 -16.93 12.73
CA VAL A 81 15.50 -15.73 11.89
C VAL A 81 15.18 -14.52 12.75
N ALA A 82 14.25 -14.68 13.69
CA ALA A 82 13.88 -13.63 14.63
C ALA A 82 15.09 -13.22 15.49
N MET A 83 15.92 -14.18 15.91
CA MET A 83 17.14 -13.92 16.67
C MET A 83 18.21 -13.17 15.86
N ILE A 84 18.46 -13.58 14.61
CA ILE A 84 19.44 -12.91 13.72
C ILE A 84 18.94 -11.49 13.35
N SER A 85 17.63 -11.31 13.16
CA SER A 85 17.02 -10.00 12.92
C SER A 85 17.27 -9.02 14.08
N GLY A 86 17.15 -9.47 15.33
CA GLY A 86 17.45 -8.64 16.51
C GLY A 86 18.90 -8.15 16.55
N ILE A 87 19.87 -9.03 16.24
CA ILE A 87 21.29 -8.68 16.19
C ILE A 87 21.58 -7.70 15.04
N ALA A 88 20.98 -7.92 13.86
CA ALA A 88 21.14 -7.01 12.73
C ALA A 88 20.54 -5.63 13.02
N ALA A 89 19.37 -5.56 13.67
CA ALA A 89 18.72 -4.31 14.04
C ALA A 89 19.54 -3.52 15.07
N THR A 90 20.11 -4.17 16.09
CA THR A 90 20.97 -3.49 17.07
C THR A 90 22.28 -3.02 16.45
N LEU A 91 22.88 -3.80 15.55
CA LEU A 91 24.07 -3.38 14.80
C LEU A 91 23.75 -2.23 13.84
N ALA A 92 22.62 -2.27 13.13
CA ALA A 92 22.19 -1.19 12.25
C ALA A 92 21.90 0.11 13.03
N LEU A 93 21.26 0.02 14.20
CA LEU A 93 21.07 1.16 15.09
C LEU A 93 22.41 1.70 15.61
N MET A 94 23.33 0.83 16.02
CA MET A 94 24.66 1.23 16.49
C MET A 94 25.45 1.93 15.38
N ILE A 95 25.46 1.37 14.16
CA ILE A 95 26.10 1.97 12.99
C ILE A 95 25.44 3.31 12.66
N SER A 96 24.11 3.38 12.71
CA SER A 96 23.37 4.62 12.46
C SER A 96 23.74 5.70 13.47
N LEU A 97 23.72 5.40 14.77
CA LEU A 97 24.05 6.39 15.82
C LEU A 97 25.51 6.84 15.80
N VAL A 98 26.45 5.96 15.42
CA VAL A 98 27.88 6.28 15.42
C VAL A 98 28.31 7.02 14.13
N PHE A 99 27.76 6.65 12.97
CA PHE A 99 28.18 7.19 11.67
C PHE A 99 27.23 8.23 11.07
N LEU A 100 25.96 8.30 11.50
CA LEU A 100 25.00 9.35 11.10
C LEU A 100 24.89 10.45 12.16
N LYS A 101 26.00 10.78 12.84
CA LYS A 101 26.08 12.07 13.54
C LYS A 101 26.06 13.18 12.49
N GLY A 102 24.87 13.74 12.25
CA GLY A 102 24.74 15.05 11.62
C GLY A 102 25.44 16.12 12.43
N ASN A 103 25.65 17.29 11.83
CA ASN A 103 26.13 18.46 12.56
C ASN A 103 25.24 18.70 13.78
N PRO A 104 25.80 19.12 14.93
CA PRO A 104 24.97 19.56 16.04
C PRO A 104 24.05 20.66 15.52
N LEU A 105 22.74 20.51 15.76
CA LEU A 105 21.74 21.50 15.37
C LEU A 105 22.12 22.83 16.03
N ASP A 106 22.35 23.84 15.19
CA ASP A 106 22.59 25.22 15.64
C ASP A 106 21.38 26.10 15.31
N PHE A 107 21.27 27.24 15.98
CA PHE A 107 20.20 28.21 15.70
C PHE A 107 20.27 28.75 14.26
N ASP A 108 21.46 28.70 13.64
CA ASP A 108 21.67 29.05 12.23
C ASP A 108 20.96 28.08 11.26
N ASP A 109 20.64 26.86 11.71
CA ASP A 109 19.89 25.87 10.91
C ASP A 109 18.36 26.12 10.95
N LEU A 110 17.89 27.09 11.74
CA LEU A 110 16.47 27.38 11.91
C LEU A 110 15.93 28.22 10.74
N GLU A 111 15.16 27.59 9.85
CA GLU A 111 14.54 28.31 8.73
C GLU A 111 13.46 29.28 9.23
N THR A 112 13.46 30.51 8.71
CA THR A 112 12.47 31.55 9.08
C THR A 112 11.03 31.08 8.90
N ALA A 113 10.74 30.29 7.85
CA ALA A 113 9.41 29.71 7.62
C ALA A 113 8.98 28.76 8.75
N SER A 114 9.92 28.07 9.39
CA SER A 114 9.63 27.20 10.55
C SER A 114 9.34 28.01 11.80
N ILE A 115 10.03 29.15 12.00
CA ILE A 115 9.78 30.09 13.10
C ILE A 115 8.41 30.76 12.94
N GLU A 116 8.11 31.26 11.75
CA GLU A 116 6.83 31.91 11.43
C GLU A 116 5.65 30.95 11.65
N LYS A 117 5.82 29.70 11.21
CA LYS A 117 4.83 28.65 11.46
C LYS A 117 4.62 28.40 12.95
N TYR A 118 5.70 28.28 13.73
CA TYR A 118 5.61 28.06 15.18
C TYR A 118 4.87 29.20 15.89
N ILE A 119 5.21 30.46 15.57
CA ILE A 119 4.55 31.65 16.14
C ILE A 119 3.09 31.77 15.69
N SER A 120 2.75 31.26 14.50
CA SER A 120 1.39 31.31 13.97
C SER A 120 0.50 30.17 14.48
N GLU A 121 1.08 29.00 14.79
CA GLU A 121 0.36 27.84 15.31
C GLU A 121 0.18 27.89 16.83
N GLU A 122 1.17 28.40 17.56
CA GLU A 122 1.06 28.69 18.99
C GLU A 122 0.39 30.06 19.18
N ASP A 123 -0.61 30.15 20.06
CA ASP A 123 -1.31 31.41 20.37
C ASP A 123 -0.49 32.24 21.37
N ILE A 124 0.75 32.56 20.99
CA ILE A 124 1.69 33.31 21.84
C ILE A 124 1.14 34.72 21.97
N ASN A 125 0.58 35.03 23.14
CA ASN A 125 0.04 36.35 23.36
C ASN A 125 1.16 37.36 23.64
N THR A 126 0.94 38.62 23.26
CA THR A 126 1.93 39.71 23.44
C THR A 126 2.37 39.86 24.91
N TYR A 127 1.50 39.50 25.87
CA TYR A 127 1.77 39.58 27.29
C TYR A 127 2.72 38.47 27.78
N GLU A 128 2.65 37.27 27.21
CA GLU A 128 3.59 36.17 27.43
C GLU A 128 4.93 36.50 26.80
N MET A 129 4.94 37.05 25.58
CA MET A 129 6.16 37.52 24.94
C MET A 129 6.87 38.60 25.79
N ALA A 130 6.11 39.55 26.33
CA ALA A 130 6.64 40.58 27.22
C ALA A 130 7.21 39.98 28.51
N GLN A 131 6.53 39.02 29.14
CA GLN A 131 7.05 38.30 30.30
C GLN A 131 8.32 37.51 29.97
N PHE A 132 8.40 36.84 28.81
CA PHE A 132 9.62 36.13 28.40
C PHE A 132 10.80 37.08 28.21
N LEU A 133 10.59 38.25 27.61
CA LEU A 133 11.61 39.29 27.44
C LEU A 133 12.03 39.93 28.78
N GLU A 134 11.09 40.11 29.70
CA GLU A 134 11.34 40.62 31.05
C GLU A 134 12.09 39.59 31.92
N LEU A 135 11.75 38.29 31.79
CA LEU A 135 12.42 37.18 32.48
C LEU A 135 13.83 36.92 31.92
N ASN A 136 14.04 37.12 30.62
CA ASN A 136 15.38 37.12 30.01
C ASN A 136 16.11 38.44 30.19
N SER A 137 15.62 39.31 31.09
CA SER A 137 16.10 40.65 31.43
C SER A 137 17.27 41.05 30.55
N ILE A 138 16.98 41.71 29.43
CA ILE A 138 17.97 42.54 28.77
C ILE A 138 18.57 43.35 29.91
N GLU A 139 19.81 43.09 30.27
CA GLU A 139 20.46 43.85 31.33
C GLU A 139 20.42 45.28 30.82
N LEU A 140 19.54 46.10 31.42
CA LEU A 140 19.32 47.50 31.06
C LEU A 140 20.64 48.31 31.09
N TYR A 141 21.67 47.72 31.71
CA TYR A 141 23.05 48.17 31.73
C TYR A 141 23.78 48.10 30.38
N GLU A 142 23.46 47.17 29.46
CA GLU A 142 24.15 47.08 28.15
C GLU A 142 23.61 48.11 27.14
N VAL A 143 22.31 48.41 27.21
CA VAL A 143 21.68 49.47 26.38
C VAL A 143 22.07 50.88 26.85
N THR A 144 22.37 51.05 28.15
CA THR A 144 22.79 52.35 28.70
C THR A 144 24.32 52.49 28.84
N GLY A 145 25.08 51.42 28.58
CA GLY A 145 26.51 51.31 28.88
C GLY A 145 27.47 51.43 27.69
N SER A 146 27.00 51.66 26.47
CA SER A 146 27.86 51.86 25.29
C SER A 146 27.70 53.27 24.70
N ASP A 147 28.67 54.14 25.03
CA ASP A 147 29.02 55.41 24.40
C ASP A 147 27.86 56.31 23.92
N LEU A 148 26.93 56.66 24.81
CA LEU A 148 26.19 57.89 24.61
C LEU A 148 27.15 59.06 24.80
N SER A 149 27.77 59.54 23.71
CA SER A 149 28.71 60.66 23.80
C SER A 149 28.00 61.89 24.36
N GLU A 150 28.64 62.59 25.29
CA GLU A 150 28.10 63.82 25.88
C GLU A 150 27.71 64.84 24.80
N SER A 151 28.47 64.90 23.70
CA SER A 151 28.15 65.70 22.51
C SER A 151 26.85 65.28 21.83
N ALA A 152 26.59 63.98 21.64
CA ALA A 152 25.35 63.52 21.02
C ALA A 152 24.12 63.79 21.92
N LEU A 153 24.31 63.69 23.24
CA LEU A 153 23.27 64.05 24.20
C LEU A 153 23.03 65.57 24.22
N GLU A 154 24.09 66.37 24.19
CA GLU A 154 24.02 67.83 24.12
C GLU A 154 23.31 68.30 22.84
N ASP A 155 23.67 67.75 21.68
CA ASP A 155 23.05 68.06 20.40
C ASP A 155 21.55 67.73 20.42
N TYR A 156 21.17 66.55 20.93
CA TYR A 156 19.77 66.16 21.05
C TYR A 156 18.98 67.10 21.97
N LEU A 157 19.57 67.47 23.11
CA LEU A 157 18.94 68.40 24.05
C LEU A 157 18.82 69.80 23.45
N LEU A 158 19.81 70.27 22.69
CA LEU A 158 19.73 71.56 22.01
C LEU A 158 18.68 71.56 20.89
N GLU A 159 18.51 70.44 20.18
CA GLU A 159 17.56 70.34 19.08
C GLU A 159 16.12 70.17 19.58
N ASN A 160 15.91 69.50 20.71
CA ASN A 160 14.58 69.09 21.16
C ASN A 160 14.11 69.73 22.49
N ALA A 161 15.01 70.30 23.30
CA ALA A 161 14.59 71.03 24.50
C ALA A 161 14.15 72.44 24.14
N THR A 162 13.00 72.86 24.65
CA THR A 162 12.54 74.23 24.47
C THR A 162 13.08 75.10 25.60
N LEU A 163 13.23 76.40 25.34
CA LEU A 163 13.73 77.37 26.32
C LEU A 163 12.89 77.40 27.61
N ASN A 164 11.63 76.96 27.54
CA ASN A 164 10.72 76.83 28.68
C ASN A 164 11.03 75.63 29.59
N ASP A 165 11.75 74.63 29.08
CA ASP A 165 12.12 73.43 29.84
C ASP A 165 13.38 73.65 30.71
N LEU A 166 14.21 74.65 30.37
CA LEU A 166 15.46 74.99 31.06
C LEU A 166 15.30 76.06 32.16
N TYR A 167 14.12 76.69 32.24
CA TYR A 167 13.76 77.64 33.28
C TYR A 167 12.58 77.08 34.08
N GLN A 168 12.87 76.20 35.04
CA GLN A 168 12.01 76.01 36.20
C GLN A 168 12.74 76.48 37.46
N ASP A 169 12.11 77.41 38.18
CA ASP A 169 12.30 77.59 39.62
C ASP A 169 11.69 76.40 40.38
#